data_AF-K9PMR7-F1
#
_entry.id   AF-K9PMR7-F1
#
_cell.length_a   1.000
_cell.length_b   1.000
_cell.length_c   1.000
_cell.angle_alpha   90.00
_cell.angle_beta   90.00
_cell.angle_gamma   90.00
#
_symmetry.space_group_name_H-M   'P 1'
#
loop_
_entity.id
_entity.type
_entity.pdbx_description
1 polymer ?
#
loop_
_entity_poly.entity_id
_entity_poly.type
_entity_poly.pdbx_seq_one_letter_code
_entity_poly.pdbx_strand_id
1 'polypeptide(L)'
;MGALLKDLLFIFKFVEDIYGGIKKLVVPTKAYSWQTFIYLSIFSWGLSYFAGTPIKEIIALCGWLFLIAGTAWYTTDDPVRVPGTFMPVGALITGFLVSVFAFGNERVGITSGTIVLWPTIAALITAIPSFFEGTGTDAKAQIPKPEERQKLIILFASCMLLSCWIQFYFVMDNWLKEYPSLMSDNFKRSTFVVRTEAPAKITNNGVYILNKLQPLVEQQIDKQPWAKAEKWLQKANPNLAVLTQEVMLDKRLKEFDEKELWRIEPRISNPNVSKKDEYLLDILSIWTGPSSNSRGYYLKKSCQIRPIANYAKTKKPEDTVIVAEIECGRVSKPIAGSPPPSR
;
A
#
# COMPACT_ATOMS: atom_id res chain seq x y z
N MET A 1 -45.10 5.08 45.24
CA MET A 1 -44.81 3.63 45.14
C MET A 1 -45.45 2.94 43.90
N GLY A 2 -46.50 3.51 43.27
CA GLY A 2 -47.16 2.88 42.10
C GLY A 2 -46.49 3.09 40.72
N ALA A 3 -45.66 4.13 40.54
CA ALA A 3 -45.00 4.40 39.25
C ALA A 3 -43.85 3.41 38.95
N LEU A 4 -43.00 3.13 39.94
CA LEU A 4 -41.86 2.20 39.79
C LEU A 4 -42.29 0.75 39.46
N LEU A 5 -43.41 0.29 40.01
CA LEU A 5 -43.95 -1.05 39.72
C LEU A 5 -44.50 -1.14 38.28
N LYS A 6 -45.04 -0.04 37.75
CA LYS A 6 -45.59 0.01 36.39
C LYS A 6 -44.47 0.02 35.34
N ASP A 7 -43.38 0.73 35.61
CA ASP A 7 -42.19 0.74 34.77
C ASP A 7 -41.47 -0.62 34.79
N LEU A 8 -41.39 -1.28 35.96
CA LEU A 8 -40.81 -2.62 36.08
C LEU A 8 -41.59 -3.67 35.26
N LEU A 9 -42.93 -3.60 35.28
CA LEU A 9 -43.79 -4.49 34.49
C LEU A 9 -43.70 -4.23 32.99
N PHE A 10 -43.47 -2.97 32.57
CA PHE A 10 -43.28 -2.62 31.17
C PHE A 10 -41.93 -3.14 30.65
N ILE A 11 -40.88 -3.05 31.46
CA ILE A 11 -39.57 -3.64 31.15
C ILE A 11 -39.68 -5.16 31.08
N PHE A 12 -40.41 -5.81 31.98
CA PHE A 12 -40.63 -7.26 31.93
C PHE A 12 -41.35 -7.71 30.65
N LYS A 13 -42.41 -7.00 30.23
CA LYS A 13 -43.09 -7.29 28.96
C LYS A 13 -42.20 -7.05 27.75
N PHE A 14 -41.40 -5.98 27.77
CA PHE A 14 -40.45 -5.70 26.70
C PHE A 14 -39.35 -6.77 26.61
N VAL A 15 -38.86 -7.25 27.75
CA VAL A 15 -37.89 -8.36 27.83
C VAL A 15 -38.54 -9.67 27.38
N GLU A 16 -39.81 -9.91 27.72
CA GLU A 16 -40.56 -11.11 27.30
C GLU A 16 -40.86 -11.10 25.79
N ASP A 17 -41.20 -9.95 25.21
CA ASP A 17 -41.40 -9.77 23.77
C ASP A 17 -40.08 -9.88 23.00
N ILE A 18 -38.99 -9.32 23.52
CA ILE A 18 -37.63 -9.50 22.97
C ILE A 18 -37.22 -10.97 23.08
N TYR A 19 -37.45 -11.60 24.22
CA TYR A 19 -37.14 -13.02 24.43
C TYR A 19 -37.99 -13.92 23.53
N GLY A 20 -39.26 -13.58 23.30
CA GLY A 20 -40.15 -14.26 22.36
C GLY A 20 -39.71 -14.11 20.90
N GLY A 21 -39.26 -12.91 20.52
CA GLY A 21 -38.66 -12.63 19.21
C GLY A 21 -37.35 -13.37 19.00
N ILE A 22 -36.46 -13.36 19.99
CA ILE A 22 -35.20 -14.11 19.99
C ILE A 22 -35.49 -15.61 19.96
N LYS A 23 -36.46 -16.12 20.73
CA LYS A 23 -36.83 -17.54 20.75
C LYS A 23 -37.37 -18.00 19.41
N LYS A 24 -38.14 -17.18 18.68
CA LYS A 24 -38.56 -17.48 17.31
C LYS A 24 -37.41 -17.44 16.30
N LEU A 25 -36.38 -16.63 16.55
CA LEU A 25 -35.18 -16.56 15.72
C LEU A 25 -34.18 -17.70 16.03
N VAL A 26 -34.14 -18.16 17.29
CA VAL A 26 -33.13 -19.09 17.83
C VAL A 26 -33.60 -20.54 17.85
N VAL A 27 -34.89 -20.81 18.03
CA VAL A 27 -35.42 -22.17 18.04
C VAL A 27 -35.77 -22.58 16.61
N PRO A 28 -35.04 -23.54 16.01
CA PRO A 28 -35.30 -23.95 14.64
C PRO A 28 -36.68 -24.61 14.53
N THR A 29 -37.43 -24.24 13.49
CA THR A 29 -38.76 -24.80 13.22
C THR A 29 -38.71 -26.25 12.73
N LYS A 30 -37.52 -26.76 12.35
CA LYS A 30 -37.25 -28.15 11.93
C LYS A 30 -35.83 -28.58 12.35
N ALA A 31 -35.62 -29.85 12.69
CA ALA A 31 -34.32 -30.38 13.12
C ALA A 31 -33.22 -30.29 12.03
N TYR A 32 -33.62 -30.37 10.75
CA TYR A 32 -32.76 -30.10 9.59
C TYR A 32 -33.04 -28.70 9.06
N SER A 33 -32.27 -27.71 9.52
CA SER A 33 -32.35 -26.31 9.11
C SER A 33 -30.93 -25.75 8.94
N TRP A 34 -30.76 -24.79 8.04
CA TRP A 34 -29.51 -24.04 7.86
C TRP A 34 -29.01 -23.42 9.18
N GLN A 35 -29.94 -23.08 10.09
CA GLN A 35 -29.65 -22.55 11.43
C GLN A 35 -28.85 -23.54 12.27
N THR A 36 -29.14 -24.85 12.16
CA THR A 36 -28.46 -25.89 12.94
C THR A 36 -26.97 -25.97 12.58
N PHE A 37 -26.63 -25.81 11.30
CA PHE A 37 -25.25 -25.79 10.82
C PHE A 37 -24.49 -24.55 11.31
N ILE A 38 -25.14 -23.37 11.32
CA ILE A 38 -24.53 -22.15 11.86
C ILE A 38 -24.30 -22.28 13.38
N TYR A 39 -25.24 -22.87 14.12
CA TYR A 39 -25.03 -23.12 15.55
C TYR A 39 -23.93 -24.15 15.82
N LEU A 40 -23.86 -25.22 15.03
CA LEU A 40 -22.76 -26.19 15.07
C LEU A 40 -21.41 -25.52 14.79
N SER A 41 -21.36 -24.57 13.86
CA SER A 41 -20.17 -23.77 13.59
C SER A 41 -19.72 -22.95 14.80
N ILE A 42 -20.63 -22.17 15.39
CA ILE A 42 -20.36 -21.33 16.56
C ILE A 42 -19.95 -22.18 17.76
N PHE A 43 -20.63 -23.31 17.96
CA PHE A 43 -20.32 -24.27 19.01
C PHE A 43 -18.94 -24.90 18.82
N SER A 44 -18.61 -25.34 17.60
CA SER A 44 -17.31 -25.90 17.25
C SER A 44 -16.21 -24.85 17.44
N TRP A 45 -16.43 -23.61 17.00
CA TRP A 45 -15.49 -22.51 17.23
C TRP A 45 -15.26 -22.25 18.73
N GLY A 46 -16.33 -22.24 19.54
CA GLY A 46 -16.24 -22.13 20.99
C GLY A 46 -15.44 -23.27 21.63
N LEU A 47 -15.68 -24.51 21.21
CA LEU A 47 -14.91 -25.66 21.69
C LEU A 47 -13.44 -25.61 21.26
N SER A 48 -13.14 -25.10 20.06
CA SER A 48 -11.78 -24.93 19.56
C SER A 48 -10.97 -23.96 20.45
N TYR A 49 -11.61 -22.93 21.02
CA TYR A 49 -10.95 -22.01 21.95
C TYR A 49 -10.46 -22.70 23.23
N PHE A 50 -11.20 -23.70 23.73
CA PHE A 50 -10.86 -24.45 24.95
C PHE A 50 -10.02 -25.70 24.67
N ALA A 51 -9.84 -26.09 23.42
CA ALA A 51 -9.12 -27.30 23.03
C ALA A 51 -7.60 -27.06 22.87
N GLY A 52 -6.80 -28.08 23.18
CA GLY A 52 -5.36 -28.10 22.91
C GLY A 52 -5.02 -28.43 21.45
N THR A 53 -3.86 -28.00 20.98
CA THR A 53 -3.27 -28.42 19.68
C THR A 53 -2.96 -29.93 19.75
N PRO A 54 -3.33 -30.78 18.77
CA PRO A 54 -3.84 -30.51 17.40
C PRO A 54 -5.37 -30.58 17.25
N ILE A 55 -6.10 -30.98 18.29
CA ILE A 55 -7.56 -31.15 18.25
C ILE A 55 -8.27 -29.82 17.96
N LYS A 56 -7.68 -28.72 18.43
CA LYS A 56 -8.10 -27.35 18.14
C LYS A 56 -8.29 -27.07 16.65
N GLU A 57 -7.34 -27.49 15.80
CA GLU A 57 -7.34 -27.21 14.36
C GLU A 57 -8.44 -27.98 13.64
N ILE A 58 -8.63 -29.25 14.01
CA ILE A 58 -9.69 -30.11 13.46
C ILE A 58 -11.06 -29.55 13.81
N ILE A 59 -11.26 -29.15 15.07
CA ILE A 59 -12.52 -28.56 15.53
C ILE A 59 -12.77 -27.19 14.85
N ALA A 60 -11.72 -26.38 14.64
CA ALA A 60 -11.83 -25.12 13.92
C ALA A 60 -12.23 -25.36 12.45
N LEU A 61 -11.61 -26.34 11.79
CA LEU A 61 -11.92 -26.72 10.41
C LEU A 61 -13.37 -27.20 10.27
N CYS A 62 -13.84 -28.08 11.17
CA CYS A 62 -15.24 -28.50 11.21
C CYS A 62 -16.18 -27.31 11.43
N GLY A 63 -15.79 -26.35 12.29
CA GLY A 63 -16.54 -25.12 12.51
C GLY A 63 -16.69 -24.29 11.23
N TRP A 64 -15.61 -24.12 10.47
CA TRP A 64 -15.65 -23.43 9.18
C TRP A 64 -16.48 -24.15 8.13
N LEU A 65 -16.35 -25.49 8.03
CA LEU A 65 -17.16 -26.28 7.09
C LEU A 65 -18.65 -26.18 7.39
N PHE A 66 -19.05 -26.25 8.66
CA PHE A 66 -20.45 -26.07 9.05
C PHE A 66 -20.94 -24.64 8.79
N LEU A 67 -20.07 -23.64 8.91
CA LEU A 67 -20.40 -22.25 8.59
C LEU A 67 -20.68 -22.10 7.09
N ILE A 68 -19.77 -22.60 6.25
CA ILE A 68 -19.89 -22.55 4.79
C ILE A 68 -21.12 -23.32 4.33
N ALA A 69 -21.35 -24.53 4.86
CA ALA A 69 -22.51 -25.34 4.53
C ALA A 69 -23.83 -24.69 4.97
N GLY A 70 -23.88 -24.15 6.20
CA GLY A 70 -25.07 -23.47 6.72
C GLY A 70 -25.39 -22.19 5.96
N THR A 71 -24.39 -21.40 5.60
CA THR A 71 -24.59 -20.19 4.79
C THR A 71 -24.92 -20.51 3.33
N ALA A 72 -24.33 -21.55 2.74
CA ALA A 72 -24.71 -22.03 1.40
C ALA A 72 -26.15 -22.54 1.35
N TRP A 73 -26.61 -23.23 2.39
CA TRP A 73 -27.99 -23.67 2.49
C TRP A 73 -28.93 -22.48 2.68
N TYR A 74 -28.66 -21.60 3.65
CA TYR A 74 -29.47 -20.39 3.90
C TYR A 74 -29.72 -19.59 2.62
N THR A 75 -28.70 -19.52 1.77
CA THR A 75 -28.71 -18.71 0.56
C THR A 75 -29.37 -19.40 -0.63
N THR A 76 -29.57 -20.71 -0.56
CA THR A 76 -30.33 -21.50 -1.54
C THR A 76 -31.83 -21.46 -1.23
N ASP A 77 -32.22 -21.41 0.05
CA ASP A 77 -33.63 -21.38 0.47
C ASP A 77 -34.33 -20.03 0.22
N ASP A 78 -33.63 -18.89 0.32
CA ASP A 78 -34.18 -17.55 0.03
C ASP A 78 -33.19 -16.68 -0.81
N PRO A 79 -33.17 -16.84 -2.15
CA PRO A 79 -32.19 -16.17 -3.00
C PRO A 79 -32.56 -14.69 -3.23
N VAL A 80 -32.12 -13.82 -2.32
CA VAL A 80 -32.07 -12.38 -2.59
C VAL A 80 -31.00 -12.13 -3.66
N ARG A 81 -31.40 -11.57 -4.81
CA ARG A 81 -30.51 -11.30 -5.95
C ARG A 81 -29.98 -9.87 -5.87
N VAL A 82 -28.72 -9.68 -6.25
CA VAL A 82 -28.15 -8.34 -6.38
C VAL A 82 -28.84 -7.62 -7.54
N PRO A 83 -29.39 -6.41 -7.35
CA PRO A 83 -30.06 -5.68 -8.42
C PRO A 83 -29.10 -5.45 -9.60
N GLY A 84 -29.51 -5.88 -10.79
CA GLY A 84 -28.73 -5.76 -12.02
C GLY A 84 -27.82 -6.95 -12.39
N THR A 85 -27.71 -7.99 -11.55
CA THR A 85 -26.99 -9.23 -11.89
C THR A 85 -27.82 -10.49 -11.61
N PHE A 86 -27.44 -11.63 -12.19
CA PHE A 86 -28.05 -12.94 -11.90
C PHE A 86 -27.48 -13.56 -10.60
N MET A 87 -26.66 -12.81 -9.85
CA MET A 87 -25.91 -13.34 -8.72
C MET A 87 -26.75 -13.28 -7.42
N PRO A 88 -26.94 -14.39 -6.70
CA PRO A 88 -27.55 -14.35 -5.38
C PRO A 88 -26.55 -13.69 -4.41
N VAL A 89 -27.04 -12.76 -3.59
CA VAL A 89 -26.26 -12.11 -2.51
C VAL A 89 -25.59 -13.15 -1.63
N GLY A 90 -26.26 -14.29 -1.48
CA GLY A 90 -25.74 -15.43 -0.77
C GLY A 90 -24.50 -16.09 -1.35
N ALA A 91 -24.35 -16.15 -2.68
CA ALA A 91 -23.13 -16.65 -3.30
C ALA A 91 -21.93 -15.70 -3.08
N LEU A 92 -22.20 -14.40 -2.91
CA LEU A 92 -21.17 -13.44 -2.51
C LEU A 92 -20.72 -13.69 -1.07
N ILE A 93 -21.66 -13.87 -0.13
CA ILE A 93 -21.33 -14.11 1.29
C ILE A 93 -20.59 -15.45 1.45
N THR A 94 -21.09 -16.51 0.84
CA THR A 94 -20.44 -17.83 0.89
C THR A 94 -19.11 -17.83 0.17
N GLY A 95 -19.01 -17.17 -0.99
CA GLY A 95 -17.74 -16.97 -1.68
C GLY A 95 -16.72 -16.25 -0.82
N PHE A 96 -17.13 -15.21 -0.09
CA PHE A 96 -16.25 -14.49 0.82
C PHE A 96 -15.74 -15.39 1.95
N LEU A 97 -16.64 -16.14 2.59
CA LEU A 97 -16.29 -17.09 3.65
C LEU A 97 -15.32 -18.17 3.15
N VAL A 98 -15.55 -18.72 1.97
CA VAL A 98 -14.65 -19.69 1.33
C VAL A 98 -13.30 -19.05 1.02
N SER A 99 -13.25 -17.82 0.51
CA SER A 99 -12.00 -17.10 0.26
C SER A 99 -11.23 -16.79 1.54
N VAL A 100 -11.90 -16.45 2.64
CA VAL A 100 -11.28 -16.23 3.95
C VAL A 100 -10.76 -17.54 4.50
N PHE A 101 -11.51 -18.63 4.39
CA PHE A 101 -11.05 -19.95 4.86
C PHE A 101 -9.85 -20.45 4.06
N ALA A 102 -9.85 -20.32 2.73
CA ALA A 102 -8.80 -20.85 1.87
C ALA A 102 -7.51 -20.01 1.85
N PHE A 103 -7.62 -18.68 1.98
CA PHE A 103 -6.50 -17.75 1.81
C PHE A 103 -6.26 -16.82 3.02
N GLY A 104 -7.07 -16.95 4.07
CA GLY A 104 -6.89 -16.22 5.31
C GLY A 104 -5.65 -16.69 6.06
N ASN A 105 -4.97 -15.76 6.73
CA ASN A 105 -3.79 -16.04 7.54
C ASN A 105 -4.07 -15.63 8.99
N GLU A 106 -3.64 -16.42 9.96
CA GLU A 106 -3.93 -16.25 11.39
C GLU A 106 -3.48 -14.90 11.96
N ARG A 107 -2.50 -14.23 11.33
CA ARG A 107 -1.95 -12.95 11.84
C ARG A 107 -2.70 -11.69 11.42
N VAL A 108 -3.41 -11.71 10.28
CA VAL A 108 -4.03 -10.50 9.68
C VAL A 108 -5.50 -10.73 9.33
N GLY A 109 -5.98 -11.98 9.36
CA GLY A 109 -7.38 -12.36 9.10
C GLY A 109 -7.75 -12.29 7.62
N ILE A 110 -7.55 -11.14 6.97
CA ILE A 110 -7.89 -10.91 5.56
C ILE A 110 -6.62 -10.61 4.77
N THR A 111 -6.23 -11.55 3.92
CA THR A 111 -5.09 -11.39 3.00
C THR A 111 -5.55 -10.69 1.71
N SER A 112 -4.66 -9.98 1.01
CA SER A 112 -4.97 -9.42 -0.31
C SER A 112 -5.53 -10.48 -1.28
N GLY A 113 -4.98 -11.71 -1.24
CA GLY A 113 -5.46 -12.84 -2.03
C GLY A 113 -6.94 -13.21 -1.77
N THR A 114 -7.40 -13.10 -0.52
CA THR A 114 -8.80 -13.34 -0.15
C THR A 114 -9.74 -12.38 -0.87
N ILE A 115 -9.41 -11.09 -0.90
CA ILE A 115 -10.24 -10.05 -1.53
C ILE A 115 -10.17 -10.16 -3.06
N VAL A 116 -8.99 -10.49 -3.61
CA VAL A 116 -8.79 -10.64 -5.05
C VAL A 116 -9.58 -11.83 -5.62
N LEU A 117 -9.58 -12.98 -4.95
CA LEU A 117 -10.25 -14.20 -5.45
C LEU A 117 -11.72 -14.31 -5.04
N TRP A 118 -12.21 -13.41 -4.20
CA TRP A 118 -13.59 -13.43 -3.74
C TRP A 118 -14.62 -13.37 -4.88
N PRO A 119 -14.54 -12.43 -5.84
CA PRO A 119 -15.51 -12.36 -6.93
C PRO A 119 -15.56 -13.63 -7.78
N THR A 120 -14.41 -14.25 -8.07
CA THR A 120 -14.34 -15.47 -8.90
C THR A 120 -14.88 -16.70 -8.17
N ILE A 121 -14.59 -16.86 -6.89
CA ILE A 121 -15.14 -17.96 -6.07
C ILE A 121 -16.66 -17.81 -5.95
N ALA A 122 -17.16 -16.60 -5.73
CA ALA A 122 -18.58 -16.34 -5.67
C ALA A 122 -19.30 -16.65 -7.00
N ALA A 123 -18.66 -16.36 -8.15
CA ALA A 123 -19.18 -16.75 -9.46
C ALA A 123 -19.23 -18.27 -9.64
N LEU A 124 -18.19 -19.00 -9.19
CA LEU A 124 -18.16 -20.46 -9.23
C LEU A 124 -19.29 -21.07 -8.40
N ILE A 125 -19.52 -20.58 -7.18
CA ILE A 125 -20.61 -21.04 -6.31
C ILE A 125 -21.98 -20.79 -6.96
N THR A 126 -22.15 -19.64 -7.61
CA THR A 126 -23.38 -19.31 -8.36
C THR A 126 -23.62 -20.27 -9.53
N ALA A 127 -22.55 -20.81 -10.13
CA ALA A 127 -22.66 -21.72 -11.26
C ALA A 127 -23.03 -23.15 -10.83
N ILE A 128 -22.67 -23.60 -9.62
CA ILE A 128 -22.85 -25.00 -9.19
C ILE A 128 -24.30 -25.50 -9.38
N PRO A 129 -25.35 -24.78 -8.94
CA PRO A 129 -26.73 -25.29 -9.08
C PRO A 129 -27.17 -25.49 -10.54
N SER A 130 -26.62 -24.73 -11.48
CA SER A 130 -27.01 -24.84 -12.90
C SER A 130 -26.52 -26.12 -13.60
N PHE A 131 -25.64 -26.89 -12.96
CA PHE A 131 -25.18 -28.19 -13.46
C PHE A 131 -25.97 -29.38 -12.89
N PHE A 132 -26.92 -29.12 -11.97
CA PHE A 132 -27.74 -30.14 -11.32
C PHE A 132 -29.22 -29.77 -11.40
N GLU A 133 -30.02 -30.53 -12.16
CA GLU A 133 -31.49 -30.46 -12.08
C GLU A 133 -31.99 -31.56 -11.12
N GLY A 134 -32.83 -31.18 -10.15
CA GLY A 134 -33.50 -32.08 -9.21
C GLY A 134 -33.57 -31.53 -7.78
N THR A 135 -34.78 -31.40 -7.23
CA THR A 135 -35.01 -31.12 -5.81
C THR A 135 -35.08 -32.46 -5.05
N GLY A 136 -34.00 -32.86 -4.38
CA GLY A 136 -33.98 -34.05 -3.51
C GLY A 136 -32.89 -35.08 -3.85
N THR A 137 -33.19 -36.36 -3.60
CA THR A 137 -32.25 -37.50 -3.66
C THR A 137 -31.89 -37.98 -5.07
N ASP A 138 -32.50 -37.41 -6.12
CA ASP A 138 -32.25 -37.77 -7.53
C ASP A 138 -31.62 -36.59 -8.30
N ALA A 139 -30.42 -36.18 -7.90
CA ALA A 139 -29.65 -35.18 -8.64
C ALA A 139 -29.02 -35.83 -9.89
N LYS A 140 -29.51 -35.46 -11.08
CA LYS A 140 -28.87 -35.86 -12.34
C LYS A 140 -27.98 -34.73 -12.84
N ALA A 141 -26.70 -35.03 -13.04
CA ALA A 141 -25.77 -34.09 -13.65
C ALA A 141 -26.20 -33.83 -15.08
N GLN A 142 -26.50 -32.57 -15.41
CA GLN A 142 -26.91 -32.17 -16.75
C GLN A 142 -26.03 -31.01 -17.22
N ILE A 143 -25.76 -30.99 -18.52
CA ILE A 143 -25.05 -29.86 -19.12
C ILE A 143 -26.08 -28.73 -19.31
N PRO A 144 -25.85 -27.53 -18.75
CA PRO A 144 -26.83 -26.44 -18.77
C PRO A 144 -27.23 -26.05 -20.19
N LYS A 145 -28.41 -25.43 -20.33
CA LYS A 145 -28.93 -24.95 -21.62
C LYS A 145 -28.00 -23.89 -22.22
N PRO A 146 -27.91 -23.75 -23.55
CA PRO A 146 -26.96 -22.83 -24.19
C PRO A 146 -27.13 -21.36 -23.75
N GLU A 147 -28.35 -20.92 -23.45
CA GLU A 147 -28.63 -19.57 -22.93
C GLU A 147 -28.08 -19.34 -21.52
N GLU A 148 -28.14 -20.36 -20.65
CA GLU A 148 -27.59 -20.29 -19.30
C GLU A 148 -26.06 -20.32 -19.33
N ARG A 149 -25.46 -21.08 -20.25
CA ARG A 149 -24.00 -21.08 -20.46
C ARG A 149 -23.48 -19.69 -20.79
N GLN A 150 -24.16 -18.95 -21.68
CA GLN A 150 -23.75 -17.59 -22.03
C GLN A 150 -23.80 -16.65 -20.81
N LYS A 151 -24.88 -16.73 -20.01
CA LYS A 151 -25.01 -15.94 -18.77
C LYS A 151 -23.91 -16.26 -17.76
N LEU A 152 -23.57 -17.55 -17.59
CA LEU A 152 -22.50 -17.99 -16.70
C LEU A 152 -21.11 -17.54 -17.17
N ILE A 153 -20.84 -17.63 -18.48
CA ILE A 153 -19.58 -17.16 -19.05
C ILE A 153 -19.42 -15.64 -18.85
N ILE A 154 -20.48 -14.86 -19.12
CA ILE A 154 -20.47 -13.42 -18.90
C ILE A 154 -20.26 -13.08 -17.42
N LEU A 155 -20.96 -13.79 -16.51
CA LEU A 155 -20.80 -13.63 -15.07
C LEU A 155 -19.34 -13.90 -14.66
N PHE A 156 -18.79 -15.05 -15.05
CA PHE A 156 -17.43 -15.44 -14.71
C PHE A 156 -16.40 -14.44 -15.26
N ALA A 157 -16.54 -14.03 -16.52
CA ALA A 157 -15.66 -13.04 -17.14
C ALA A 157 -15.73 -11.68 -16.41
N SER A 158 -16.93 -11.23 -16.02
CA SER A 158 -17.10 -9.99 -15.27
C SER A 158 -16.45 -10.06 -13.88
N CYS A 159 -16.62 -11.16 -13.16
CA CYS A 159 -15.99 -11.38 -11.86
C CYS A 159 -14.47 -11.49 -11.96
N MET A 160 -13.95 -12.14 -13.00
CA MET A 160 -12.51 -12.24 -13.25
C MET A 160 -11.90 -10.87 -13.60
N LEU A 161 -12.61 -10.04 -14.37
CA LEU A 161 -12.21 -8.65 -14.62
C LEU A 161 -12.16 -7.85 -13.32
N LEU A 162 -13.18 -7.96 -12.47
CA LEU A 162 -13.20 -7.31 -11.16
C LEU A 162 -12.04 -7.77 -10.28
N SER A 163 -11.76 -9.07 -10.23
CA SER A 163 -10.59 -9.63 -9.52
C SER A 163 -9.28 -9.04 -10.03
N CYS A 164 -9.11 -8.91 -11.35
CA CYS A 164 -7.93 -8.29 -11.96
C CYS A 164 -7.77 -6.82 -11.54
N TRP A 165 -8.86 -6.05 -11.53
CA TRP A 165 -8.85 -4.66 -11.06
C TRP A 165 -8.49 -4.53 -9.59
N ILE A 166 -9.03 -5.40 -8.73
CA ILE A 166 -8.72 -5.42 -7.30
C ILE A 166 -7.25 -5.80 -7.08
N GLN A 167 -6.74 -6.79 -7.82
CA GLN A 167 -5.32 -7.18 -7.75
C GLN A 167 -4.42 -6.03 -8.18
N PHE A 168 -4.77 -5.35 -9.27
CA PHE A 168 -4.06 -4.17 -9.74
C PHE A 168 -4.02 -3.07 -8.67
N TYR A 169 -5.14 -2.82 -8.00
CA TYR A 169 -5.18 -1.86 -6.89
C TYR A 169 -4.19 -2.21 -5.77
N PHE A 170 -4.16 -3.46 -5.29
CA PHE A 170 -3.22 -3.86 -4.23
C PHE A 170 -1.75 -3.76 -4.66
N VAL A 171 -1.44 -4.13 -5.91
CA VAL A 171 -0.09 -3.98 -6.46
C VAL A 171 0.33 -2.51 -6.50
N MET A 172 -0.56 -1.64 -6.96
CA MET A 172 -0.30 -0.20 -7.02
C MET A 172 -0.15 0.41 -5.62
N ASP A 173 -0.99 0.03 -4.66
CA ASP A 173 -0.90 0.50 -3.27
C ASP A 173 0.42 0.09 -2.62
N ASN A 174 0.86 -1.16 -2.82
CA ASN A 174 2.16 -1.63 -2.34
C ASN A 174 3.32 -0.85 -2.97
N TRP A 175 3.31 -0.66 -4.29
CA TRP A 175 4.33 0.15 -4.98
C TRP A 175 4.40 1.59 -4.46
N LEU A 176 3.27 2.20 -4.13
CA LEU A 176 3.24 3.56 -3.61
C LEU A 176 3.72 3.67 -2.16
N LYS A 177 3.54 2.61 -1.36
CA LYS A 177 4.09 2.51 -0.01
C LYS A 177 5.61 2.32 -0.02
N GLU A 178 6.11 1.48 -0.91
CA GLU A 178 7.54 1.18 -1.04
C GLU A 178 8.32 2.34 -1.69
N TYR A 179 7.71 3.02 -2.67
CA TYR A 179 8.34 4.09 -3.46
C TYR A 179 7.50 5.37 -3.49
N PRO A 180 7.45 6.15 -2.39
CA PRO A 180 6.66 7.38 -2.31
C PRO A 180 7.09 8.45 -3.33
N SER A 181 8.33 8.43 -3.82
CA SER A 181 8.77 9.34 -4.90
C SER A 181 8.01 9.17 -6.21
N LEU A 182 7.40 7.99 -6.47
CA LEU A 182 6.52 7.78 -7.62
C LEU A 182 5.33 8.74 -7.61
N MET A 183 4.82 9.11 -6.43
CA MET A 183 3.74 10.10 -6.30
C MET A 183 4.14 11.48 -6.85
N SER A 184 5.43 11.80 -6.89
CA SER A 184 5.95 13.06 -7.43
C SER A 184 6.17 13.03 -8.94
N ASP A 185 6.10 11.86 -9.59
CA ASP A 185 6.32 11.70 -11.02
C ASP A 185 5.11 12.20 -11.85
N ASN A 186 5.24 12.40 -13.15
CA ASN A 186 4.20 12.99 -13.99
C ASN A 186 3.39 11.93 -14.75
N PHE A 187 2.35 11.37 -14.14
CA PHE A 187 1.45 10.40 -14.78
C PHE A 187 0.49 10.99 -15.83
N LYS A 188 0.69 12.23 -16.31
CA LYS A 188 -0.20 12.90 -17.30
C LYS A 188 -0.40 12.12 -18.61
N ARG A 189 0.47 11.16 -18.93
CA ARG A 189 0.36 10.29 -20.12
C ARG A 189 -0.18 8.89 -19.82
N SER A 190 -0.54 8.59 -18.57
CA SER A 190 -1.12 7.30 -18.21
C SER A 190 -2.62 7.31 -18.47
N THR A 191 -3.10 6.37 -19.30
CA THR A 191 -4.54 6.12 -19.50
C THR A 191 -5.20 5.52 -18.25
N PHE A 192 -4.41 5.01 -17.31
CA PHE A 192 -4.89 4.23 -16.15
C PHE A 192 -4.90 5.02 -14.84
N VAL A 193 -4.16 6.13 -14.74
CA VAL A 193 -4.01 6.90 -13.49
C VAL A 193 -4.38 8.36 -13.74
N VAL A 194 -5.62 8.72 -13.42
CA VAL A 194 -6.09 10.12 -13.48
C VAL A 194 -5.91 10.74 -12.10
N ARG A 195 -5.12 11.82 -12.03
CA ARG A 195 -4.97 12.60 -10.79
C ARG A 195 -6.22 13.44 -10.57
N THR A 196 -7.04 13.05 -9.59
CA THR A 196 -8.20 13.82 -9.14
C THR A 196 -7.83 14.87 -8.09
N GLU A 197 -6.69 14.70 -7.38
CA GLU A 197 -6.23 15.59 -6.34
C GLU A 197 -5.00 16.42 -6.75
N ALA A 198 -4.88 17.62 -6.18
CA ALA A 198 -3.68 18.43 -6.31
C ALA A 198 -2.48 17.66 -5.71
N PRO A 199 -1.31 17.65 -6.37
CA PRO A 199 -0.18 16.87 -5.89
C PRO A 199 0.17 17.30 -4.47
N ALA A 200 -0.01 16.39 -3.52
CA ALA A 200 0.45 16.59 -2.16
C ALA A 200 1.94 16.95 -2.21
N LYS A 201 2.35 17.93 -1.41
CA LYS A 201 3.73 18.41 -1.30
C LYS A 201 4.59 17.40 -0.53
N ILE A 202 4.50 16.12 -0.88
CA ILE A 202 5.38 15.08 -0.35
C ILE A 202 6.76 15.40 -0.89
N THR A 203 7.67 15.77 0.02
CA THR A 203 9.06 16.01 -0.33
C THR A 203 9.66 14.69 -0.77
N ASN A 204 9.93 14.55 -2.07
CA ASN A 204 10.64 13.42 -2.65
C ASN A 204 11.93 13.15 -1.82
N ASN A 205 12.23 11.89 -1.50
CA ASN A 205 13.38 11.53 -0.68
C ASN A 205 14.69 12.07 -1.25
N GLY A 206 14.82 12.21 -2.58
CA GLY A 206 15.96 12.89 -3.19
C GLY A 206 16.13 14.35 -2.75
N VAL A 207 15.02 15.09 -2.52
CA VAL A 207 15.06 16.44 -1.96
C VAL A 207 15.51 16.42 -0.49
N TYR A 208 15.05 15.43 0.28
CA TYR A 208 15.48 15.25 1.67
C TYR A 208 16.99 14.98 1.75
N ILE A 209 17.51 14.07 0.93
CA ILE A 209 18.94 13.74 0.84
C ILE A 209 19.74 14.99 0.49
N LEU A 210 19.35 15.75 -0.55
CA LEU A 210 20.06 16.98 -0.94
C LEU A 210 20.00 18.09 0.12
N ASN A 211 18.94 18.16 0.92
CA ASN A 211 18.84 19.11 2.03
C ASN A 211 19.66 18.68 3.25
N LYS A 212 19.84 17.39 3.47
CA LYS A 212 20.72 16.86 4.52
C LYS A 212 22.20 16.92 4.16
N LEU A 213 22.54 16.74 2.88
CA LEU A 213 23.91 16.87 2.40
C LEU A 213 24.43 18.31 2.44
N GLN A 214 23.57 19.30 2.21
CA GLN A 214 23.97 20.72 2.21
C GLN A 214 24.79 21.12 3.46
N PRO A 215 24.28 20.99 4.70
CA PRO A 215 25.02 21.43 5.89
C PRO A 215 26.33 20.64 6.10
N LEU A 216 26.39 19.38 5.65
CA LEU A 216 27.62 18.57 5.74
C LEU A 216 28.68 19.08 4.76
N VAL A 217 28.29 19.44 3.54
CA VAL A 217 29.19 20.04 2.55
C VAL A 217 29.63 21.43 3.00
N GLU A 218 28.72 22.24 3.54
CA GLU A 218 29.03 23.54 4.11
C GLU A 218 30.04 23.41 5.25
N GLN A 219 29.89 22.45 6.17
CA GLN A 219 30.85 22.23 7.25
C GLN A 219 32.26 21.85 6.77
N GLN A 220 32.39 21.16 5.63
CA GLN A 220 33.68 20.71 5.09
C GLN A 220 34.39 21.78 4.27
N ILE A 221 33.67 22.79 3.77
CA ILE A 221 34.19 23.79 2.83
C ILE A 221 34.17 25.20 3.42
N ASP A 222 33.10 25.58 4.11
CA ASP A 222 32.92 26.92 4.66
C ASP A 222 34.04 27.26 5.65
N LYS A 223 34.61 28.46 5.49
CA LYS A 223 35.70 29.01 6.33
C LYS A 223 36.98 28.19 6.35
N GLN A 224 37.12 27.18 5.48
CA GLN A 224 38.38 26.48 5.30
C GLN A 224 39.35 27.31 4.44
N PRO A 225 40.68 27.15 4.61
CA PRO A 225 41.66 27.76 3.72
C PRO A 225 41.39 27.38 2.26
N TRP A 226 41.50 28.33 1.33
CA TRP A 226 41.16 28.13 -0.08
C TRP A 226 41.81 26.89 -0.71
N ALA A 227 43.10 26.68 -0.46
CA ALA A 227 43.84 25.52 -0.97
C ALA A 227 43.24 24.16 -0.49
N LYS A 228 42.68 24.12 0.72
CA LYS A 228 42.02 22.93 1.26
C LYS A 228 40.65 22.71 0.62
N ALA A 229 39.89 23.77 0.42
CA ALA A 229 38.60 23.73 -0.29
C ALA A 229 38.78 23.30 -1.75
N GLU A 230 39.79 23.80 -2.44
CA GLU A 230 40.09 23.41 -3.83
C GLU A 230 40.49 21.93 -3.92
N LYS A 231 41.35 21.45 -3.00
CA LYS A 231 41.70 20.03 -2.91
C LYS A 231 40.49 19.15 -2.60
N TRP A 232 39.54 19.65 -1.80
CA TRP A 232 38.28 18.97 -1.55
C TRP A 232 37.44 18.87 -2.82
N LEU A 233 37.35 19.95 -3.62
CA LEU A 233 36.61 19.97 -4.90
C LEU A 233 37.24 19.05 -5.94
N GLN A 234 38.56 19.01 -6.06
CA GLN A 234 39.25 18.05 -6.94
C GLN A 234 38.93 16.59 -6.58
N LYS A 235 38.62 16.32 -5.31
CA LYS A 235 38.21 15.00 -4.79
C LYS A 235 36.72 14.95 -4.43
N ALA A 236 35.87 15.74 -5.11
CA ALA A 236 34.46 15.83 -4.75
C ALA A 236 33.72 14.48 -4.83
N ASN A 237 34.00 13.63 -5.83
CA ASN A 237 33.37 12.30 -5.95
C ASN A 237 33.54 11.44 -4.69
N PRO A 238 34.77 11.09 -4.25
CA PRO A 238 34.95 10.27 -3.05
C PRO A 238 34.52 11.00 -1.77
N ASN A 239 34.73 12.32 -1.67
CA ASN A 239 34.32 13.08 -0.48
C ASN A 239 32.79 13.08 -0.31
N LEU A 240 32.05 13.28 -1.41
CA LEU A 240 30.59 13.28 -1.38
C LEU A 240 30.02 11.88 -1.15
N ALA A 241 30.69 10.83 -1.61
CA ALA A 241 30.28 9.44 -1.35
C ALA A 241 30.27 9.12 0.16
N VAL A 242 31.30 9.56 0.89
CA VAL A 242 31.37 9.39 2.36
C VAL A 242 30.24 10.14 3.06
N LEU A 243 30.01 11.41 2.71
CA LEU A 243 28.92 12.21 3.27
C LEU A 243 27.54 11.62 2.92
N THR A 244 27.39 11.05 1.72
CA THR A 244 26.16 10.39 1.29
C THR A 244 25.89 9.16 2.14
N GLN A 245 26.91 8.34 2.41
CA GLN A 245 26.75 7.16 3.25
C GLN A 245 26.28 7.51 4.67
N GLU A 246 26.75 8.63 5.23
CA GLU A 246 26.28 9.14 6.53
C GLU A 246 24.80 9.53 6.49
N VAL A 247 24.35 10.24 5.43
CA VAL A 247 22.95 10.63 5.26
C VAL A 247 22.04 9.41 5.02
N MET A 248 22.51 8.39 4.30
CA MET A 248 21.73 7.17 4.02
C MET A 248 21.45 6.32 5.27
N LEU A 249 22.16 6.56 6.39
CA LEU A 249 21.93 5.90 7.68
C LEU A 249 20.83 6.58 8.53
N ASP A 250 20.29 7.72 8.09
CA ASP A 250 19.20 8.42 8.77
C ASP A 250 17.97 7.49 8.89
N LYS A 251 17.38 7.43 10.09
CA LYS A 251 16.20 6.61 10.40
C LYS A 251 15.05 6.83 9.42
N ARG A 252 14.83 8.08 8.97
CA ARG A 252 13.74 8.42 8.04
C ARG A 252 13.94 7.85 6.63
N LEU A 253 15.19 7.63 6.22
CA LEU A 253 15.50 7.02 4.92
C LEU A 253 15.61 5.49 5.04
N LYS A 254 15.93 4.98 6.24
CA LYS A 254 16.05 3.54 6.49
C LYS A 254 14.73 2.79 6.36
N GLU A 255 13.61 3.48 6.59
CA GLU A 255 12.25 2.92 6.51
C GLU A 255 11.78 2.62 5.08
N PHE A 256 12.43 3.20 4.06
CA PHE A 256 12.05 3.02 2.66
C PHE A 256 13.16 2.32 1.87
N ASP A 257 12.78 1.32 1.07
CA ASP A 257 13.69 0.64 0.13
C ASP A 257 14.14 1.57 -1.01
N GLU A 258 13.44 2.69 -1.18
CA GLU A 258 13.75 3.74 -2.14
C GLU A 258 15.19 4.30 -2.03
N LYS A 259 15.80 4.28 -0.84
CA LYS A 259 17.12 4.89 -0.59
C LYS A 259 18.22 4.36 -1.53
N GLU A 260 18.14 3.08 -1.91
CA GLU A 260 19.16 2.42 -2.74
C GLU A 260 19.03 2.79 -4.23
N LEU A 261 17.87 3.32 -4.61
CA LEU A 261 17.56 3.77 -5.96
C LEU A 261 17.96 5.23 -6.21
N TRP A 262 18.50 5.92 -5.20
CA TRP A 262 19.02 7.28 -5.30
C TRP A 262 20.54 7.28 -5.39
N ARG A 263 21.06 7.69 -6.56
CA ARG A 263 22.50 7.90 -6.76
C ARG A 263 22.85 9.37 -6.64
N ILE A 264 23.81 9.69 -5.79
CA ILE A 264 24.27 11.07 -5.61
C ILE A 264 25.60 11.26 -6.34
N GLU A 265 25.67 12.28 -7.20
CA GLU A 265 26.87 12.59 -7.99
C GLU A 265 27.17 14.09 -7.97
N PRO A 266 28.41 14.52 -7.67
CA PRO A 266 28.82 15.90 -7.83
C PRO A 266 29.20 16.18 -9.29
N ARG A 267 28.83 17.36 -9.79
CA ARG A 267 29.31 17.93 -11.04
C ARG A 267 29.95 19.28 -10.74
N ILE A 268 31.19 19.46 -11.18
CA ILE A 268 31.92 20.69 -10.97
C ILE A 268 32.07 21.37 -12.32
N SER A 269 31.67 22.63 -12.40
CA SER A 269 31.98 23.48 -13.55
C SER A 269 33.12 24.40 -13.15
N ASN A 270 34.30 24.17 -13.73
CA ASN A 270 35.51 24.99 -13.52
C ASN A 270 36.04 25.55 -14.86
N PRO A 271 36.44 26.83 -14.91
CA PRO A 271 35.93 27.94 -14.10
C PRO A 271 34.53 28.35 -14.59
N ASN A 272 33.74 29.01 -13.74
CA ASN A 272 32.48 29.59 -14.19
C ASN A 272 32.75 30.50 -15.40
N VAL A 273 32.02 30.32 -16.50
CA VAL A 273 32.21 31.07 -17.76
C VAL A 273 32.16 32.59 -17.53
N SER A 274 31.50 33.03 -16.44
CA SER A 274 31.38 34.44 -16.06
C SER A 274 32.45 34.95 -15.08
N LYS A 275 33.11 34.10 -14.27
CA LYS A 275 34.08 34.51 -13.24
C LYS A 275 35.15 33.43 -13.01
N LYS A 276 36.41 33.81 -13.22
CA LYS A 276 37.55 32.87 -13.31
C LYS A 276 37.94 32.17 -11.99
N ASP A 277 37.57 32.75 -10.85
CA ASP A 277 37.96 32.24 -9.52
C ASP A 277 36.79 31.64 -8.72
N GLU A 278 35.65 31.43 -9.38
CA GLU A 278 34.45 30.85 -8.76
C GLU A 278 34.19 29.43 -9.27
N TYR A 279 33.98 28.51 -8.32
CA TYR A 279 33.58 27.13 -8.62
C TYR A 279 32.08 26.97 -8.44
N LEU A 280 31.45 26.27 -9.37
CA LEU A 280 30.05 25.88 -9.25
C LEU A 280 29.98 24.37 -9.03
N LEU A 281 29.57 23.98 -7.82
CA LEU A 281 29.36 22.60 -7.39
C LEU A 281 27.87 22.26 -7.51
N ASP A 282 27.52 21.45 -8.49
CA ASP A 282 26.19 20.90 -8.66
C ASP A 282 26.10 19.52 -8.03
N ILE A 283 25.35 19.39 -6.95
CA ILE A 283 25.06 18.10 -6.33
C ILE A 283 23.80 17.55 -7.00
N LEU A 284 23.94 16.45 -7.72
CA LEU A 284 22.85 15.76 -8.39
C LEU A 284 22.37 14.58 -7.54
N SER A 285 21.05 14.42 -7.44
CA SER A 285 20.40 13.22 -6.94
C SER A 285 19.64 12.60 -8.09
N ILE A 286 20.15 11.47 -8.57
CA ILE A 286 19.70 10.76 -9.78
C ILE A 286 18.82 9.59 -9.35
N TRP A 287 17.62 9.52 -9.91
CA TRP A 287 16.72 8.42 -9.69
C TRP A 287 17.03 7.26 -10.66
N THR A 288 17.34 6.08 -10.13
CA THR A 288 17.55 4.85 -10.91
C THR A 288 16.41 3.85 -10.79
N GLY A 289 15.36 4.19 -10.03
CA GLY A 289 14.20 3.33 -9.85
C GLY A 289 13.18 3.40 -11.00
N PRO A 290 12.02 2.74 -10.83
CA PRO A 290 10.92 2.81 -11.79
C PRO A 290 10.48 4.26 -12.00
N SER A 291 10.28 4.68 -13.24
CA SER A 291 9.71 6.02 -13.52
C SER A 291 8.92 6.00 -14.82
N SER A 292 8.02 6.98 -14.96
CA SER A 292 7.20 7.19 -16.15
C SER A 292 8.03 7.56 -17.39
N ASN A 293 9.28 7.99 -17.20
CA ASN A 293 10.22 8.31 -18.26
C ASN A 293 11.32 7.24 -18.33
N SER A 294 11.51 6.59 -19.48
CA SER A 294 12.58 5.60 -19.67
C SER A 294 13.99 6.13 -19.42
N ARG A 295 14.18 7.46 -19.46
CA ARG A 295 15.45 8.13 -19.17
C ARG A 295 15.61 8.57 -17.71
N GLY A 296 14.63 8.29 -16.86
CA GLY A 296 14.63 8.70 -15.46
C GLY A 296 14.47 10.21 -15.26
N TYR A 297 14.81 10.64 -14.05
CA TYR A 297 14.84 12.05 -13.67
C TYR A 297 15.94 12.29 -12.64
N TYR A 298 16.32 13.56 -12.48
CA TYR A 298 17.28 13.97 -11.46
C TYR A 298 16.87 15.27 -10.81
N LEU A 299 17.32 15.44 -9.58
CA LEU A 299 17.24 16.67 -8.81
C LEU A 299 18.62 17.26 -8.72
N LYS A 300 18.71 18.59 -8.86
CA LYS A 300 19.96 19.33 -8.81
C LYS A 300 19.90 20.37 -7.70
N LYS A 301 20.99 20.48 -6.94
CA LYS A 301 21.25 21.59 -6.02
C LYS A 301 22.60 22.19 -6.33
N SER A 302 22.62 23.48 -6.67
CA SER A 302 23.83 24.20 -7.04
C SER A 302 24.38 24.98 -5.86
N CYS A 303 25.68 24.89 -5.63
CA CYS A 303 26.41 25.63 -4.62
C CYS A 303 27.53 26.42 -5.31
N GLN A 304 27.59 27.73 -5.04
CA GLN A 304 28.64 28.61 -5.49
C GLN A 304 29.72 28.69 -4.42
N ILE A 305 30.97 28.50 -4.83
CA ILE A 305 32.12 28.50 -3.92
C ILE A 305 33.09 29.58 -4.40
N ARG A 306 33.36 30.55 -3.54
CA ARG A 306 34.19 31.72 -3.85
C ARG A 306 35.28 31.95 -2.80
N PRO A 307 36.47 32.45 -3.20
CA PRO A 307 37.50 32.86 -2.26
C PRO A 307 37.17 34.23 -1.66
N ILE A 308 37.29 34.37 -0.34
CA ILE A 308 37.13 35.63 0.39
C ILE A 308 38.36 35.88 1.26
N ALA A 309 38.85 37.11 1.25
CA ALA A 309 39.90 37.54 2.18
C ALA A 309 39.30 37.70 3.58
N ASN A 310 39.77 36.90 4.54
CA ASN A 310 39.36 37.04 5.94
C ASN A 310 40.33 37.97 6.66
N TYR A 311 39.86 39.17 7.01
CA TYR A 311 40.64 40.11 7.82
C TYR A 311 40.55 39.68 9.29
N ALA A 312 41.57 38.98 9.78
CA ALA A 312 41.69 38.75 11.21
C ALA A 312 41.71 40.11 11.93
N LYS A 313 40.80 40.32 12.90
CA LYS A 313 40.68 41.57 13.69
C LYS A 313 41.89 41.89 14.58
N THR A 314 43.02 41.22 14.40
CA THR A 314 44.26 41.39 15.17
C THR A 314 45.36 41.94 14.27
N LYS A 315 45.50 43.28 14.31
CA LYS A 315 46.68 44.10 14.00
C LYS A 315 47.89 43.39 13.36
N LYS A 316 47.88 43.23 12.03
CA LYS A 316 49.02 43.41 11.08
C LYS A 316 48.51 43.15 9.65
N PRO A 317 48.82 44.00 8.65
CA PRO A 317 48.26 43.92 7.30
C PRO A 317 48.92 42.88 6.37
N GLU A 318 49.79 41.99 6.87
CA GLU A 318 50.62 41.12 6.01
C GLU A 318 50.15 39.64 5.93
N ASP A 319 49.20 39.20 6.76
CA ASP A 319 48.68 37.82 6.71
C ASP A 319 47.20 37.79 6.29
N THR A 320 46.91 38.11 5.02
CA THR A 320 45.57 37.90 4.46
C THR A 320 45.35 36.42 4.18
N VAL A 321 44.63 35.74 5.08
CA VAL A 321 44.23 34.34 4.85
C VAL A 321 43.00 34.32 3.94
N ILE A 322 43.16 33.73 2.75
CA ILE A 322 42.05 33.50 1.82
C ILE A 322 41.30 32.25 2.27
N VAL A 323 40.02 32.41 2.59
CA VAL A 323 39.11 31.34 2.99
C VAL A 323 38.04 31.12 1.94
N ALA A 324 37.47 29.92 1.88
CA ALA A 324 36.34 29.62 1.02
C ALA A 324 35.02 30.02 1.70
N GLU A 325 34.11 30.63 0.94
CA GLU A 325 32.71 30.79 1.29
C GLU A 325 31.86 29.99 0.31
N ILE A 326 30.82 29.34 0.81
CA ILE A 326 29.88 28.52 0.04
C ILE A 326 28.45 29.04 0.21
N GLU A 327 27.79 29.29 -0.92
CA GLU A 327 26.38 29.69 -0.98
C GLU A 327 25.60 28.67 -1.81
N CYS A 328 24.73 27.89 -1.16
CA CYS A 328 23.89 26.89 -1.82
C CYS A 328 22.48 27.41 -2.13
N GLY A 329 22.01 27.18 -3.35
CA GLY A 329 20.67 27.52 -3.80
C GLY A 329 19.59 26.52 -3.35
N ARG A 330 18.34 26.79 -3.75
CA ARG A 330 17.22 25.85 -3.55
C ARG A 330 17.38 24.61 -4.43
N VAL A 331 16.84 23.48 -3.95
CA VAL A 331 16.74 22.25 -4.77
C VAL A 331 15.82 22.53 -5.96
N SER A 332 16.27 22.16 -7.16
CA SER A 332 15.49 22.29 -8.38
C SER A 332 14.27 21.36 -8.40
N LYS A 333 13.29 21.69 -9.26
CA LYS A 333 12.21 20.75 -9.59
C LYS A 333 12.79 19.52 -10.32
N PRO A 334 12.13 18.35 -10.26
CA PRO A 334 12.58 17.16 -10.99
C PRO A 334 12.82 17.48 -12.47
N ILE A 335 14.06 17.26 -12.93
CA ILE A 335 14.45 17.46 -14.32
C ILE A 335 14.37 16.10 -15.01
N ALA A 336 13.53 16.00 -16.03
CA ALA A 336 13.34 14.77 -16.78
C ALA A 336 14.52 14.49 -17.71
N GLY A 337 14.97 13.24 -17.76
CA GLY A 337 16.06 12.79 -18.61
C GLY A 337 17.36 12.50 -17.84
N SER A 338 18.37 12.06 -18.57
CA SER A 338 19.69 11.80 -18.01
C SER A 338 20.39 13.09 -17.57
N PRO A 339 21.18 13.07 -16.49
CA PRO A 339 21.99 14.21 -16.11
C PRO A 339 22.99 14.57 -17.22
N PRO A 340 23.42 15.85 -17.30
CA PRO A 340 24.48 16.24 -18.23
C PRO A 340 25.78 15.46 -17.95
N PRO A 341 26.56 15.11 -18.99
CA PRO A 341 27.79 14.35 -18.82
C PRO A 341 28.81 15.08 -17.94
N SER A 342 29.61 14.34 -17.16
CA SER A 342 30.81 14.92 -16.50
C SER A 342 31.75 15.42 -17.59
N ARG A 343 32.20 16.66 -17.42
CA ARG A 343 33.43 17.12 -18.06
C ARG A 343 34.61 16.87 -17.16
#